data_AF-A0A3D0C6F3-F1
#
_entry.id   AF-A0A3D0C6F3-F1
#
_cell.length_a   1.000
_cell.length_b   1.000
_cell.length_c   1.000
_cell.angle_alpha   90.00
_cell.angle_beta   90.00
_cell.angle_gamma   90.00
#
_symmetry.space_group_name_H-M   'P 1'
#
loop_
_entity.id
_entity.type
_entity.pdbx_description
1 polymer ?
#
loop_
_entity_poly.entity_id
_entity_poly.type
_entity_poly.pdbx_seq_one_letter_code
_entity_poly.pdbx_strand_id
1 'polypeptide(L)' 'MSTEKIFIIGLPRTATTSVCLAMLEQGFKTAHNAYTQDSFSQAQVLADTPIFCDYQTLDKD' A
#
# COMPACT_ATOMS: atom_id res chain seq x y z
N MET A 1 16.59 -1.28 12.49
CA MET A 1 16.40 -0.55 11.22
C MET A 1 14.92 -0.32 11.05
N SER A 2 14.48 0.92 10.89
CA SER A 2 13.08 1.18 10.56
C SER A 2 12.87 0.74 9.11
N THR A 3 11.94 -0.20 8.88
CA THR A 3 11.59 -0.62 7.53
C THR A 3 10.59 0.40 6.99
N GLU A 4 11.06 1.34 6.17
CA GLU A 4 10.21 2.32 5.50
C GLU A 4 9.15 1.58 4.66
N LYS A 5 7.87 1.92 4.85
CA LYS A 5 6.75 1.38 4.07
C LYS A 5 6.21 2.46 3.14
N ILE A 6 5.87 2.06 1.91
CA ILE A 6 5.32 2.93 0.88
C ILE A 6 3.81 2.67 0.83
N PHE A 7 3.02 3.72 1.06
CA PHE A 7 1.57 3.67 0.95
C PHE A 7 1.12 4.34 -0.34
N ILE A 8 0.35 3.61 -1.14
CA ILE A 8 -0.27 4.11 -2.36
C ILE A 8 -1.71 4.47 -2.01
N ILE A 9 -2.01 5.76 -2.06
CA ILE A 9 -3.34 6.30 -1.84
C ILE A 9 -3.89 6.75 -3.19
N GLY A 10 -5.07 6.26 -3.56
CA GLY A 10 -5.72 6.62 -4.81
C GLY A 10 -7.21 6.34 -4.74
N LEU A 11 -8.00 7.12 -5.48
CA LEU A 11 -9.44 6.88 -5.59
C LEU A 11 -9.69 5.56 -6.35
N PRO A 12 -10.86 4.92 -6.17
CA PRO A 12 -11.22 3.76 -6.96
C PRO A 12 -11.04 4.01 -8.45
N ARG A 13 -10.37 3.07 -9.13
CA ARG A 13 -10.05 3.12 -10.57
C ARG A 13 -8.99 4.16 -10.99
N THR A 14 -8.13 4.65 -10.08
CA THR A 14 -6.94 5.45 -10.43
C THR A 14 -5.66 4.62 -10.53
N ALA A 15 -5.75 3.41 -11.08
CA ALA A 15 -4.62 2.54 -11.41
C ALA A 15 -3.72 2.09 -10.22
N THR A 16 -4.24 2.01 -8.99
CA THR A 16 -3.51 1.51 -7.82
C THR A 16 -2.95 0.09 -8.04
N THR A 17 -3.69 -0.77 -8.76
CA THR A 17 -3.23 -2.11 -9.16
C THR A 17 -2.03 -2.06 -10.10
N SER A 18 -2.02 -1.17 -11.09
CA SER A 18 -0.91 -1.02 -12.04
C SER A 18 0.35 -0.52 -11.36
N VAL A 19 0.23 0.36 -10.36
CA VAL A 19 1.36 0.82 -9.55
C VAL A 19 1.93 -0.32 -8.71
N CYS A 20 1.10 -1.15 -8.07
CA CYS A 20 1.58 -2.34 -7.36
C CYS A 20 2.34 -3.31 -8.28
N LEU A 21 1.89 -3.48 -9.53
CA LEU A 21 2.58 -4.32 -10.50
C LEU A 21 3.97 -3.77 -10.83
N ALA A 22 4.07 -2.46 -11.13
CA ALA A 22 5.35 -1.82 -11.40
C ALA A 22 6.32 -1.92 -10.21
N MET A 23 5.82 -1.81 -8.98
CA MET A 23 6.64 -1.96 -7.77
C MET A 23 7.12 -3.40 -7.57
N LEU A 24 6.29 -4.38 -7.92
CA LEU A 24 6.68 -5.78 -7.91
C LEU A 24 7.81 -6.04 -8.93
N GLU A 25 7.74 -5.44 -10.13
CA GLU A 25 8.79 -5.53 -11.16
C GLU A 25 10.12 -4.90 -10.71
N GLN A 26 10.09 -3.91 -9.81
CA GLN A 26 11.29 -3.33 -9.19
C GLN A 26 11.81 -4.15 -7.99
N GLY A 27 11.19 -5.30 -7.67
CA GLY A 27 11.63 -6.21 -6.62
C GLY A 27 11.05 -5.92 -5.23
N PHE A 28 10.07 -5.03 -5.12
CA PHE A 28 9.40 -4.78 -3.84
C PHE A 28 8.36 -5.84 -3.53
N LYS A 29 8.20 -6.17 -2.24
CA LYS A 29 7.06 -6.96 -1.75
C LYS A 29 5.83 -6.07 -1.66
N THR A 30 4.83 -6.34 -2.49
CA THR A 30 3.61 -5.53 -2.56
C THR A 30 2.41 -6.26 -1.95
N ALA A 31 1.53 -5.52 -1.29
CA ALA A 31 0.22 -5.99 -0.84
C ALA A 31 -0.86 -5.01 -1.32
N HIS A 32 -1.65 -5.44 -2.30
CA HIS A 32 -2.74 -4.62 -2.84
C HIS A 32 -3.96 -4.58 -1.90
N ASN A 33 -4.11 -5.56 -1.01
CA ASN A 33 -5.05 -5.51 0.10
C ASN A 33 -4.39 -6.23 1.29
N ALA A 34 -4.05 -5.50 2.36
CA ALA A 34 -3.41 -6.10 3.53
C ALA A 34 -4.45 -6.47 4.60
N TYR A 35 -5.17 -7.58 4.39
CA TYR A 35 -6.19 -8.06 5.32
C TYR A 35 -5.64 -8.79 6.55
N THR A 36 -4.37 -9.19 6.53
CA THR A 36 -3.73 -9.92 7.63
C THR A 36 -2.54 -9.15 8.18
N GLN A 37 -2.24 -9.36 9.47
CA GLN A 37 -1.07 -8.79 10.14
C GLN A 37 0.24 -9.17 9.42
N ASP A 38 0.30 -10.40 8.89
CA ASP A 38 1.45 -10.91 8.16
C ASP A 38 1.61 -10.21 6.81
N SER A 39 0.52 -10.02 6.06
CA SER A 39 0.53 -9.23 4.82
C SER A 39 1.01 -7.81 5.07
N PHE A 40 0.53 -7.18 6.15
CA PHE A 40 0.97 -5.83 6.53
C PHE A 40 2.45 -5.80 6.93
N SER A 41 2.91 -6.77 7.72
CA SER A 41 4.28 -6.81 8.24
C SER A 41 5.30 -7.06 7.14
N GLN A 42 5.02 -8.00 6.25
CA GLN A 42 5.94 -8.44 5.19
C GLN A 42 5.98 -7.52 3.97
N ALA A 43 4.89 -6.80 3.68
CA ALA A 43 4.84 -5.88 2.54
C ALA A 43 5.67 -4.62 2.79
N GLN A 44 6.34 -4.17 1.74
CA GLN A 44 7.03 -2.88 1.68
C GLN A 44 6.18 -1.83 0.98
N VAL A 45 5.36 -2.25 0.02
CA VAL A 45 4.43 -1.37 -0.70
C VAL A 45 3.01 -1.84 -0.45
N LEU A 46 2.15 -0.95 0.02
CA LEU A 46 0.76 -1.23 0.34
C LEU A 46 -0.16 -0.33 -0.48
N ALA A 47 -1.13 -0.91 -1.17
CA ALA A 47 -2.22 -0.20 -1.84
C ALA A 47 -3.57 -0.69 -1.32
N ASP A 48 -4.66 0.02 -1.64
CA ASP A 48 -6.07 -0.29 -1.34
C ASP A 48 -6.32 -0.91 0.05
N THR A 49 -5.50 -0.53 1.04
CA THR A 49 -5.62 -1.04 2.40
C THR A 49 -6.90 -0.48 3.04
N PRO A 50 -7.56 -1.20 3.95
CA PRO A 50 -8.80 -0.72 4.60
C PRO A 50 -8.63 0.62 5.35
N ILE A 51 -7.37 1.04 5.56
CA ILE A 51 -7.00 2.38 6.01
C ILE A 51 -7.46 3.50 5.06
N PHE A 52 -7.92 3.16 3.85
CA PHE A 52 -8.55 4.11 2.93
C PHE A 52 -9.80 4.77 3.51
N CYS A 53 -10.46 4.20 4.52
CA CYS A 53 -11.50 4.95 5.25
C CYS A 53 -10.92 6.10 6.08
N ASP A 54 -9.65 5.98 6.50
CA ASP A 54 -8.94 6.92 7.37
C ASP A 54 -7.90 7.76 6.60
N TYR A 55 -7.88 7.71 5.26
CA TYR A 55 -6.89 8.42 4.44
C TYR A 55 -6.86 9.93 4.73
N GLN A 56 -8.01 10.51 5.08
CA GLN A 56 -8.14 11.92 5.42
C GLN A 56 -7.44 12.29 6.73
N THR A 57 -7.24 11.31 7.61
CA THR A 57 -6.46 11.47 8.84
C THR A 57 -4.97 11.29 8.53
N LEU A 58 -4.62 10.39 7.61
CA LEU A 58 -3.26 10.13 7.17
C LEU A 58 -2.66 11.23 6.26
N ASP A 59 -3.50 11.93 5.50
CA ASP A 59 -3.11 13.02 4.59
C ASP A 59 -2.96 14.38 5.31
N LYS A 60 -3.42 14.48 6.57
CA LYS A 60 -3.41 15.72 7.35
C LYS A 60 -2.14 15.95 8.17
N ASP A 61 -1.23 14.99 8.20
CA ASP A 61 0.08 15.07 8.85
C ASP A 61 1.20 15.14 7.81
#